data_AF-A0A645FXF7-F1
#
_entry.id   AF-A0A645FXF7-F1
#
_cell.length_a   1.000
_cell.length_b   1.000
_cell.length_c   1.000
_cell.angle_alpha   90.00
_cell.angle_beta   90.00
_cell.angle_gamma   90.00
#
_symmetry.space_group_name_H-M   'P 1'
#
loop_
_entity.id
_entity.type
_entity.pdbx_description
1 polymer ?
#
loop_
_entity_poly.entity_id
_entity_poly.type
_entity_poly.pdbx_seq_one_letter_code
_entity_poly.pdbx_strand_id
1 'polypeptide(L)'
;MAGKTDVIHINIVSSATVSTNGISDAVVSITTVLGNIVAGSVKISAGKIVISSLNFSAGAAISFALSITSDTKLKAGDSITISITSGAKANTDSTKSVHAQIGANAGQELMIGIGNMDSETLGVRATDGTALDISSQTKASGAITLINNAIEKVSTERSKLGAYQNRLEHTINNLGTSSENLTAAESRVRDVDMAKEMMSFQKNNILQQAAQAMLAQANQQPQGVLQLLR
;
A
#
# COMPACT_ATOMS: atom_id res chain seq x y z
N MET A 1 9.51 -6.17 6.01
CA MET A 1 9.80 -7.08 7.15
C MET A 1 9.87 -8.53 6.69
N ALA A 2 11.03 -8.97 6.19
CA ALA A 2 11.38 -10.39 6.22
C ALA A 2 12.06 -10.60 7.57
N GLY A 3 11.32 -11.18 8.51
CA GLY A 3 11.88 -11.52 9.81
C GLY A 3 13.08 -12.44 9.62
N LYS A 4 14.12 -12.23 10.43
CA LYS A 4 15.31 -13.08 10.51
C LYS A 4 14.85 -14.54 10.65
N THR A 5 15.22 -15.42 9.72
CA THR A 5 14.95 -16.86 9.84
C THR A 5 16.10 -17.49 10.60
N ASP A 6 15.89 -17.85 11.85
CA ASP A 6 16.85 -18.58 12.66
C ASP A 6 16.63 -20.10 12.43
N VAL A 7 17.71 -20.86 12.25
CA VAL A 7 17.68 -22.29 11.87
C VAL A 7 18.16 -23.14 13.03
N ILE A 8 17.42 -24.19 13.38
CA ILE A 8 17.76 -25.11 14.46
C ILE A 8 18.55 -26.30 13.90
N HIS A 9 19.79 -26.49 14.35
CA HIS A 9 20.54 -27.71 14.10
C HIS A 9 20.40 -28.66 15.30
N ILE A 10 19.94 -29.89 15.04
CA ILE A 10 19.90 -30.97 16.04
C ILE A 10 21.03 -31.93 15.70
N ASN A 11 22.09 -31.96 16.51
CA ASN A 11 23.22 -32.86 16.32
C ASN A 11 23.17 -34.00 17.34
N ILE A 12 23.29 -35.25 16.86
CA ILE A 12 23.33 -36.44 17.71
C ILE A 12 24.81 -36.82 17.88
N VAL A 13 25.39 -36.51 19.04
CA VAL A 13 26.81 -36.80 19.32
C VAL A 13 26.94 -38.10 20.10
N SER A 14 27.40 -39.12 19.39
CA SER A 14 27.81 -40.47 19.85
C SER A 14 26.74 -41.56 19.96
N SER A 15 27.22 -42.78 19.71
CA SER A 15 26.51 -44.04 19.48
C SER A 15 25.80 -44.58 20.72
N ALA A 16 24.62 -44.06 21.04
CA ALA A 16 23.71 -44.68 21.99
C ALA A 16 22.45 -45.16 21.27
N THR A 17 22.14 -46.45 21.40
CA THR A 17 20.95 -47.08 20.85
C THR A 17 19.69 -46.39 21.40
N VAL A 18 18.85 -45.85 20.52
CA VAL A 18 17.59 -45.17 20.89
C VAL A 18 16.59 -46.22 21.35
N SER A 19 16.41 -46.37 22.66
CA SER A 19 15.38 -47.23 23.26
C SER A 19 14.11 -46.44 23.60
N THR A 20 12.96 -47.11 23.54
CA THR A 20 11.63 -46.54 23.75
C THR A 20 11.37 -46.01 25.17
N ASN A 21 12.30 -46.23 26.11
CA ASN A 21 12.19 -45.85 27.52
C ASN A 21 13.15 -44.73 27.94
N GLY A 22 13.40 -43.78 27.04
CA GLY A 22 14.05 -42.51 27.35
C GLY A 22 15.57 -42.55 27.29
N ILE A 23 16.14 -41.39 26.97
CA ILE A 23 17.59 -41.15 26.97
C ILE A 23 17.92 -40.51 28.32
N SER A 24 18.48 -41.30 29.24
CA SER A 24 19.12 -40.76 30.44
C SER A 24 20.51 -40.28 30.04
N ASP A 25 20.64 -38.97 29.90
CA ASP A 25 21.90 -38.23 29.98
C ASP A 25 22.93 -38.42 28.83
N ALA A 26 22.51 -38.19 27.58
CA ALA A 26 23.43 -38.10 26.44
C ALA A 26 23.10 -36.90 25.51
N VAL A 27 23.80 -35.80 25.77
CA VAL A 27 24.20 -34.68 24.88
C VAL A 27 23.45 -34.55 23.53
N VAL A 28 22.24 -33.99 23.55
CA VAL A 28 21.64 -33.35 22.37
C VAL A 28 21.98 -31.87 22.45
N SER A 29 22.97 -31.41 21.69
CA SER A 29 23.31 -29.98 21.59
C SER A 29 22.45 -29.32 20.52
N ILE A 30 21.76 -28.25 20.91
CA ILE A 30 20.92 -27.43 20.02
C ILE A 30 21.65 -26.10 19.83
N THR A 31 22.04 -25.82 18.59
CA THR A 31 22.71 -24.56 18.25
C THR A 31 21.82 -23.75 17.32
N THR A 32 21.43 -22.56 17.75
CA THR A 32 20.73 -21.54 16.94
C THR A 32 21.73 -20.54 16.39
N VAL A 33 21.52 -20.06 15.17
CA VAL A 33 22.51 -19.27 14.41
C VAL A 33 22.47 -17.79 14.81
N LEU A 34 21.32 -17.28 15.25
CA LEU A 34 21.15 -15.86 15.65
C LEU A 34 20.68 -15.66 17.10
N GLY A 35 20.34 -16.73 17.84
CA GLY A 35 20.01 -16.67 19.27
C GLY A 35 18.61 -16.10 19.56
N ASN A 36 17.75 -15.97 18.55
CA ASN A 36 16.38 -15.45 18.67
C ASN A 36 15.35 -16.54 19.02
N ILE A 37 15.72 -17.80 18.88
CA ILE A 37 14.93 -18.99 19.22
C ILE A 37 15.54 -19.64 20.46
N VAL A 38 14.77 -19.77 21.54
CA VAL A 38 15.17 -20.59 22.69
C VAL A 38 14.40 -21.91 22.61
N ALA A 39 15.08 -22.98 22.20
CA ALA A 39 14.52 -24.32 22.22
C ALA A 39 14.44 -24.82 23.67
N GLY A 40 13.23 -25.02 24.19
CA GLY A 40 13.04 -25.79 25.42
C GLY A 40 13.45 -27.25 25.21
N SER A 41 13.73 -27.97 26.30
CA SER A 41 14.23 -29.35 26.31
C SER A 41 13.64 -30.23 25.20
N VAL A 42 14.50 -30.80 24.36
CA VAL A 42 14.13 -31.81 23.34
C VAL A 42 14.06 -33.16 24.04
N LYS A 43 12.87 -33.77 24.02
CA LYS A 43 12.64 -35.11 24.60
C LYS A 43 12.43 -36.09 23.46
N ILE A 44 13.02 -37.28 23.58
CA ILE A 44 12.66 -38.43 22.75
C ILE A 44 11.75 -39.33 23.59
N SER A 45 10.47 -39.43 23.21
CA SER A 45 9.48 -40.27 23.88
C SER A 45 8.66 -41.03 22.84
N ALA A 46 8.56 -42.35 23.00
CA ALA A 46 7.84 -43.26 22.10
C ALA A 46 8.20 -43.12 20.60
N GLY A 47 9.50 -43.06 20.28
CA GLY A 47 9.97 -42.97 18.89
C GLY A 47 9.71 -41.63 18.21
N LYS A 48 9.29 -40.61 18.97
CA LYS A 48 9.03 -39.25 18.50
C LYS A 48 10.07 -38.30 19.09
N ILE A 49 10.66 -37.46 18.24
CA ILE A 49 11.41 -36.28 18.67
C ILE A 49 10.36 -35.21 18.97
N VAL A 50 10.19 -34.87 20.25
CA VAL A 50 9.23 -33.86 20.70
C VAL A 50 10.01 -32.64 21.19
N ILE A 51 9.82 -31.51 20.50
CA ILE A 51 10.30 -30.20 20.94
C ILE A 51 9.19 -29.59 21.81
N SER A 52 9.39 -29.62 23.12
CA SER A 52 8.35 -29.30 24.11
C SER A 52 7.88 -27.84 24.06
N SER A 53 8.74 -26.92 23.62
CA SER A 53 8.42 -25.50 23.48
C SER A 53 9.44 -24.80 22.58
N LEU A 54 8.98 -24.07 21.58
CA LEU A 54 9.75 -23.04 20.88
C LEU A 54 9.29 -21.67 21.41
N ASN A 55 10.15 -21.00 22.16
CA ASN A 55 9.85 -19.66 22.67
C ASN A 55 10.46 -18.61 21.72
N PHE A 56 9.59 -17.82 21.07
CA PHE A 56 9.99 -16.63 20.32
C PHE A 56 9.96 -15.42 21.26
N SER A 57 11.08 -14.72 21.40
CA SER A 57 11.14 -13.50 22.22
C SER A 57 10.23 -12.43 21.59
N ALA A 58 9.14 -12.13 22.29
CA ALA A 58 8.10 -11.14 21.98
C ALA A 58 6.97 -11.57 21.02
N GLY A 59 6.05 -12.42 21.50
CA GLY A 59 4.66 -12.48 21.03
C GLY A 59 4.13 -13.90 20.82
N ALA A 60 3.16 -14.30 21.65
CA ALA A 60 2.31 -15.50 21.62
C ALA A 60 2.95 -16.79 21.07
N ALA A 61 3.21 -17.77 21.96
CA ALA A 61 3.70 -19.09 21.59
C ALA A 61 2.80 -19.76 20.54
N ILE A 62 3.34 -20.05 19.36
CA ILE A 62 2.70 -20.87 18.34
C ILE A 62 3.18 -22.31 18.56
N SER A 63 2.30 -23.18 19.06
CA SER A 63 2.61 -24.60 19.24
C SER A 63 2.50 -25.34 17.90
N PHE A 64 3.61 -25.88 17.41
CA PHE A 64 3.67 -26.70 16.20
C PHE A 64 4.00 -28.15 16.59
N ALA A 65 3.18 -29.12 16.15
CA ALA A 65 3.44 -30.55 16.36
C ALA A 65 3.75 -31.21 15.02
N LEU A 66 5.03 -31.55 14.78
CA LEU A 66 5.46 -32.31 13.62
C LEU A 66 5.60 -33.79 13.99
N SER A 67 4.76 -34.66 13.41
CA SER A 67 4.85 -36.12 13.59
C SER A 67 5.48 -36.75 12.35
N ILE A 68 6.73 -37.21 12.48
CA ILE A 68 7.39 -38.02 11.46
C ILE A 68 7.34 -39.47 11.94
N THR A 69 6.50 -40.29 11.30
CA THR A 69 6.45 -41.73 11.57
C THR A 69 7.55 -42.39 10.75
N SER A 70 8.64 -42.77 11.42
CA SER A 70 9.79 -43.44 10.83
C SER A 70 9.41 -44.85 10.37
N ASP A 71 8.96 -45.02 9.13
CA ASP A 71 9.01 -46.36 8.54
C ASP A 71 9.82 -46.47 7.25
N THR A 72 10.10 -45.38 6.52
CA THR A 72 11.14 -45.45 5.49
C THR A 72 11.77 -44.10 5.12
N LYS A 73 13.01 -43.92 5.60
CA LYS A 73 14.15 -43.24 4.94
C LYS A 73 14.15 -41.70 4.91
N LEU A 74 14.53 -41.09 6.04
CA LEU A 74 15.50 -39.99 5.99
C LEU A 74 16.90 -40.62 5.91
N LYS A 75 17.65 -40.37 4.84
CA LYS A 75 19.03 -40.84 4.68
C LYS A 75 20.01 -39.78 5.21
N ALA A 76 21.27 -40.17 5.38
CA ALA A 76 22.34 -39.20 5.64
C ALA A 76 22.38 -38.16 4.51
N GLY A 77 22.10 -36.90 4.85
CA GLY A 77 22.05 -35.78 3.90
C GLY A 77 20.66 -35.20 3.64
N ASP A 78 19.57 -35.85 4.08
CA ASP A 78 18.22 -35.29 3.94
C ASP A 78 17.97 -34.19 5.00
N SER A 79 17.41 -33.06 4.58
CA SER A 79 17.05 -31.94 5.47
C SER A 79 15.56 -31.63 5.40
N ILE A 80 14.95 -31.34 6.55
CA ILE A 80 13.57 -30.86 6.66
C ILE A 80 13.63 -29.38 7.01
N THR A 81 13.19 -28.53 6.08
CA THR A 81 13.18 -27.07 6.26
C THR A 81 11.76 -26.59 6.56
N ILE A 82 11.56 -26.04 7.76
CA ILE A 82 10.30 -25.42 8.18
C ILE A 82 10.47 -23.91 8.09
N SER A 83 9.83 -23.28 7.09
CA SER A 83 9.88 -21.83 6.88
C SER A 83 8.66 -21.16 7.50
N ILE A 84 8.82 -20.54 8.67
CA ILE A 84 7.79 -19.73 9.32
C ILE A 84 8.03 -18.26 8.93
N THR A 85 7.09 -17.67 8.18
CA THR A 85 7.16 -16.25 7.82
C THR A 85 6.38 -15.44 8.85
N SER A 86 7.03 -14.54 9.59
CA SER A 86 6.34 -13.57 10.44
C SER A 86 5.40 -12.72 9.59
N GLY A 87 4.10 -12.72 9.90
CA GLY A 87 3.14 -11.81 9.27
C GLY A 87 3.61 -10.37 9.45
N ALA A 88 3.89 -9.65 8.36
CA ALA A 88 4.20 -8.24 8.43
C ALA A 88 2.99 -7.52 9.03
N LYS A 89 3.17 -6.83 10.17
CA LYS A 89 2.13 -5.94 10.70
C LYS A 89 1.80 -4.95 9.59
N ALA A 90 0.54 -4.94 9.13
CA ALA A 90 0.06 -3.90 8.24
C ALA A 90 0.32 -2.55 8.93
N ASN A 91 1.10 -1.68 8.31
CA ASN A 91 1.35 -0.34 8.85
C ASN A 91 0.04 0.43 8.77
N THR A 92 -0.71 0.45 9.87
CA THR A 92 -2.05 1.07 9.97
C THR A 92 -1.97 2.56 10.31
N ASP A 93 -0.76 3.12 10.28
CA ASP A 93 -0.49 4.50 10.66
C ASP A 93 -0.77 5.44 9.47
N SER A 94 -2.00 5.95 9.41
CA SER A 94 -2.48 6.91 8.43
C SER A 94 -1.69 8.24 8.41
N THR A 95 -0.83 8.48 9.41
CA THR A 95 0.03 9.68 9.45
C THR A 95 1.26 9.58 8.54
N LYS A 96 1.62 8.36 8.10
CA LYS A 96 2.76 8.10 7.22
C LYS A 96 2.39 7.97 5.75
N SER A 97 1.10 8.05 5.42
CA SER A 97 0.62 8.07 4.04
C SER A 97 0.44 9.50 3.55
N VAL A 98 0.77 9.74 2.27
CA VAL A 98 0.39 10.96 1.56
C VAL A 98 -1.10 10.87 1.24
N HIS A 99 -1.87 11.88 1.65
CA HIS A 99 -3.28 12.03 1.27
C HIS A 99 -3.36 12.98 0.09
N ALA A 100 -3.80 12.48 -1.05
CA ALA A 100 -4.00 13.29 -2.26
C ALA A 100 -5.50 13.44 -2.52
N GLN A 101 -5.99 14.67 -2.57
CA GLN A 101 -7.31 14.96 -3.10
C GLN A 101 -7.28 14.77 -4.62
N ILE A 102 -7.98 13.77 -5.12
CA ILE A 102 -7.94 13.38 -6.54
C ILE A 102 -9.24 13.71 -7.29
N GLY A 103 -10.24 14.27 -6.61
CA GLY A 103 -11.51 14.66 -7.25
C GLY A 103 -12.05 16.00 -6.78
N ALA A 104 -13.10 16.47 -7.46
CA ALA A 104 -13.73 17.77 -7.20
C ALA A 104 -14.62 17.77 -5.94
N ASN A 105 -15.05 16.59 -5.46
CA ASN A 105 -15.98 16.47 -4.34
C ASN A 105 -15.29 15.98 -3.06
N ALA A 106 -15.90 16.30 -1.91
CA ALA A 106 -15.44 15.82 -0.60
C ALA A 106 -15.42 14.28 -0.55
N GLY A 107 -14.37 13.72 0.04
CA GLY A 107 -14.17 12.28 0.17
C GLY A 107 -13.54 11.59 -1.05
N GLN A 108 -13.21 12.34 -2.12
CA GLN A 108 -12.48 11.82 -3.28
C GLN A 108 -10.96 11.90 -3.05
N GLU A 109 -10.47 11.11 -2.10
CA GLU A 109 -9.07 11.07 -1.70
C GLU A 109 -8.39 9.75 -2.07
N LEU A 110 -7.10 9.83 -2.35
CA LEU A 110 -6.21 8.69 -2.51
C LEU A 110 -5.13 8.73 -1.43
N MET A 111 -5.12 7.70 -0.59
CA MET A 111 -4.06 7.49 0.38
C MET A 111 -2.93 6.68 -0.25
N ILE A 112 -1.72 7.25 -0.27
CA ILE A 112 -0.52 6.61 -0.78
C ILE A 112 0.41 6.37 0.41
N GLY A 113 0.47 5.12 0.88
CA GLY A 113 1.42 4.68 1.89
C GLY A 113 2.59 3.95 1.26
N ILE A 114 3.82 4.29 1.66
CA ILE A 114 5.02 3.53 1.30
C ILE A 114 5.45 2.76 2.55
N GLY A 115 5.53 1.44 2.45
CA GLY A 115 6.13 0.62 3.50
C GLY A 115 7.60 1.00 3.73
N ASN A 116 8.09 0.93 4.97
CA ASN A 116 9.52 1.13 5.22
C ASN A 116 10.34 0.07 4.44
N MET A 117 11.28 0.54 3.62
CA MET A 117 12.18 -0.25 2.76
C MET A 117 13.66 -0.09 3.13
N ASP A 118 13.96 0.26 4.37
CA ASP A 118 15.32 0.34 4.88
C ASP A 118 15.97 -1.05 4.92
N SER A 119 17.30 -1.09 4.76
CA SER A 119 18.07 -2.34 4.75
C SER A 119 17.87 -3.21 6.00
N GLU A 120 17.54 -2.61 7.14
CA GLU A 120 17.20 -3.31 8.38
C GLU A 120 15.79 -3.92 8.34
N THR A 121 14.78 -3.19 7.87
CA THR A 121 13.39 -3.67 7.79
C THR A 121 13.20 -4.71 6.67
N LEU A 122 14.06 -4.68 5.66
CA LEU A 122 14.20 -5.71 4.63
C LEU A 122 15.00 -6.94 5.09
N GLY A 123 15.71 -6.85 6.22
CA GLY A 123 16.47 -7.94 6.83
C GLY A 123 17.90 -8.09 6.31
N VAL A 124 18.27 -7.36 5.26
CA VAL A 124 19.60 -7.38 4.60
C VAL A 124 20.72 -6.91 5.54
N ARG A 125 20.39 -6.06 6.50
CA ARG A 125 21.29 -5.63 7.59
C ARG A 125 20.78 -6.14 8.94
N ALA A 126 21.68 -6.42 9.87
CA ALA A 126 21.31 -6.65 11.27
C ALA A 126 21.08 -5.32 11.99
N THR A 127 20.34 -5.37 13.10
CA THR A 127 19.94 -4.21 13.92
C THR A 127 21.15 -3.51 14.58
N ASP A 128 22.28 -4.20 14.68
CA ASP A 128 23.57 -3.67 15.12
C ASP A 128 24.35 -2.97 13.98
N GLY A 129 23.78 -2.88 12.78
CA GLY A 129 24.44 -2.29 11.60
C GLY A 129 25.41 -3.23 10.89
N THR A 130 25.58 -4.47 11.35
CA THR A 130 26.46 -5.43 10.68
C THR A 130 25.88 -5.90 9.35
N ALA A 131 26.77 -6.01 8.37
CA ALA A 131 26.45 -6.54 7.06
C ALA A 131 26.21 -8.06 7.14
N LEU A 132 25.51 -8.59 6.14
CA LEU A 132 25.24 -10.02 6.03
C LEU A 132 26.57 -10.79 5.92
N ASP A 133 26.74 -11.80 6.77
CA ASP A 133 27.97 -12.61 6.80
C ASP A 133 27.99 -13.59 5.62
N ILE A 134 29.03 -13.51 4.78
CA ILE A 134 29.23 -14.33 3.56
C ILE A 134 30.48 -15.22 3.71
N SER A 135 31.06 -15.31 4.91
CA SER A 135 32.33 -16.02 5.16
C SER A 135 32.28 -17.54 4.92
N SER A 136 31.10 -18.15 4.85
CA SER A 136 30.95 -19.58 4.59
C SER A 136 29.90 -19.86 3.51
N GLN A 137 30.03 -20.99 2.82
CA GLN A 137 29.12 -21.40 1.75
C GLN A 137 27.65 -21.43 2.20
N THR A 138 27.37 -21.96 3.39
CA THR A 138 26.01 -22.03 3.95
C THR A 138 25.45 -20.63 4.24
N LYS A 139 26.27 -19.74 4.81
CA LYS A 139 25.87 -18.36 5.08
C LYS A 139 25.66 -17.55 3.79
N ALA A 140 26.50 -17.77 2.78
CA ALA A 140 26.36 -17.16 1.46
C ALA A 140 25.07 -17.58 0.74
N SER A 141 24.69 -18.86 0.81
CA SER A 141 23.43 -19.35 0.24
C SER A 141 22.19 -18.77 0.94
N GLY A 142 22.22 -18.68 2.27
CA GLY A 142 21.19 -17.99 3.05
C GLY A 142 21.11 -16.49 2.71
N ALA A 143 22.26 -15.85 2.50
CA ALA A 143 22.35 -14.44 2.13
C ALA A 143 21.68 -14.13 0.78
N ILE A 144 21.92 -14.97 -0.23
CA ILE A 144 21.27 -14.86 -1.56
C ILE A 144 19.75 -14.94 -1.41
N THR A 145 19.25 -15.91 -0.63
CA THR A 145 17.81 -16.07 -0.40
C THR A 145 17.20 -14.84 0.27
N LEU A 146 17.89 -14.27 1.26
CA LEU A 146 17.42 -13.07 1.96
C LEU A 146 17.37 -11.85 1.04
N ILE A 147 18.40 -11.67 0.20
CA ILE A 147 18.46 -10.57 -0.77
C ILE A 147 17.35 -10.74 -1.81
N ASN A 148 17.10 -11.94 -2.32
CA ASN A 148 16.01 -12.20 -3.27
C ASN A 148 14.64 -11.82 -2.68
N ASN A 149 14.39 -12.22 -1.43
CA ASN A 149 13.15 -11.85 -0.72
C ASN A 149 13.03 -10.33 -0.50
N ALA A 150 14.15 -9.63 -0.26
CA ALA A 150 14.17 -8.19 -0.14
C ALA A 150 13.88 -7.50 -1.49
N ILE A 151 14.47 -7.99 -2.58
CA ILE A 151 14.21 -7.50 -3.94
C ILE A 151 12.73 -7.70 -4.31
N GLU A 152 12.16 -8.87 -4.02
CA GLU A 152 10.75 -9.15 -4.30
C GLU A 152 9.83 -8.20 -3.53
N LYS A 153 10.15 -7.88 -2.27
CA LYS A 153 9.41 -6.90 -1.47
C LYS A 153 9.48 -5.49 -2.05
N VAL A 154 10.67 -5.03 -2.44
CA VAL A 154 10.84 -3.72 -3.09
C VAL A 154 10.11 -3.68 -4.43
N SER A 155 10.22 -4.75 -5.22
CA SER A 155 9.53 -4.89 -6.52
C SER A 155 8.02 -4.79 -6.34
N THR A 156 7.46 -5.53 -5.39
CA THR A 156 6.02 -5.51 -5.08
C THR A 156 5.55 -4.10 -4.71
N GLU A 157 6.32 -3.37 -3.91
CA GLU A 157 5.97 -2.01 -3.54
C GLU A 157 6.06 -1.04 -4.72
N ARG A 158 7.06 -1.19 -5.59
CA ARG A 158 7.14 -0.43 -6.86
C ARG A 158 5.94 -0.73 -7.76
N SER A 159 5.50 -1.99 -7.83
CA SER A 159 4.29 -2.36 -8.56
C SER A 159 3.04 -1.67 -8.01
N LYS A 160 2.89 -1.57 -6.67
CA LYS A 160 1.79 -0.80 -6.07
C LYS A 160 1.87 0.69 -6.41
N LEU A 161 3.05 1.28 -6.36
CA LEU A 161 3.24 2.69 -6.74
C LEU A 161 2.90 2.93 -8.22
N GLY A 162 3.27 2.02 -9.11
CA GLY A 162 2.85 2.07 -10.52
C GLY A 162 1.32 1.98 -10.68
N ALA A 163 0.66 1.14 -9.90
CA ALA A 163 -0.81 1.08 -9.90
C ALA A 163 -1.45 2.39 -9.41
N TYR A 164 -0.88 3.04 -8.39
CA TYR A 164 -1.34 4.37 -7.96
C TYR A 164 -1.11 5.43 -9.04
N GLN A 165 0.02 5.41 -9.75
CA GLN A 165 0.29 6.31 -10.87
C GLN A 165 -0.75 6.15 -11.99
N ASN A 166 -1.05 4.91 -12.41
CA ASN A 166 -2.09 4.65 -13.42
C ASN A 166 -3.45 5.19 -12.97
N ARG A 167 -3.82 4.97 -11.71
CA ARG A 167 -5.07 5.51 -11.15
C ARG A 167 -5.09 7.04 -11.19
N LEU A 168 -3.99 7.69 -10.81
CA LEU A 168 -3.87 9.14 -10.86
C LEU A 168 -3.99 9.66 -12.29
N GLU A 169 -3.34 9.03 -13.25
CA GLU A 169 -3.40 9.43 -14.67
C GLU A 169 -4.83 9.31 -15.23
N HIS A 170 -5.52 8.21 -14.96
CA HIS A 170 -6.93 8.07 -15.32
C HIS A 170 -7.81 9.11 -14.62
N THR A 171 -7.51 9.42 -13.36
CA THR A 171 -8.28 10.41 -12.61
C THR A 171 -8.06 11.82 -13.16
N ILE A 172 -6.82 12.18 -13.52
CA ILE A 172 -6.48 13.45 -14.16
C ILE A 172 -7.24 13.60 -15.47
N ASN A 173 -7.22 12.57 -16.33
CA ASN A 173 -7.94 12.60 -17.61
C ASN A 173 -9.45 12.78 -17.41
N ASN A 174 -10.04 12.07 -16.45
CA ASN A 174 -11.46 12.19 -16.12
C ASN A 174 -11.83 13.56 -15.51
N LEU A 175 -10.95 14.12 -14.67
CA LEU A 175 -11.16 15.42 -14.07
C LEU A 175 -11.01 16.54 -15.11
N GLY A 176 -10.09 16.39 -16.06
CA GLY A 176 -9.93 17.28 -17.21
C GLY A 176 -11.20 17.37 -18.06
N THR A 177 -11.75 16.21 -18.46
CA THR A 177 -13.02 16.19 -19.23
C THR A 177 -14.19 16.74 -18.42
N SER A 178 -14.26 16.43 -17.11
CA SER A 178 -15.28 16.99 -16.23
C SER A 178 -15.16 18.52 -16.10
N SER A 179 -13.94 19.04 -15.98
CA SER A 179 -13.67 20.48 -15.91
C SER A 179 -14.06 21.19 -17.20
N GLU A 180 -13.78 20.60 -18.37
CA GLU A 180 -14.19 21.12 -19.66
C GLU A 180 -15.72 21.16 -19.78
N ASN A 181 -16.40 20.08 -19.40
CA ASN A 181 -17.86 20.01 -19.42
C ASN A 181 -18.51 21.01 -18.46
N LEU A 182 -17.94 21.18 -17.26
CA LEU A 182 -18.42 22.17 -16.28
C LEU A 182 -18.18 23.60 -16.77
N THR A 183 -17.02 23.89 -17.37
CA THR A 183 -16.73 25.22 -17.95
C THR A 183 -17.66 25.53 -19.11
N ALA A 184 -17.95 24.55 -19.98
CA ALA A 184 -18.92 24.72 -21.06
C ALA A 184 -20.36 24.91 -20.55
N ALA A 185 -20.73 24.21 -19.47
CA ALA A 185 -22.02 24.42 -18.81
C ALA A 185 -22.09 25.81 -18.13
N GLU A 186 -21.02 26.25 -17.48
CA GLU A 186 -20.90 27.58 -16.90
C GLU A 186 -20.99 28.66 -17.97
N SER A 187 -20.29 28.49 -19.11
CA SER A 187 -20.39 29.39 -20.27
C SER A 187 -21.82 29.48 -20.79
N ARG A 188 -22.55 28.36 -20.93
CA ARG A 188 -23.97 28.40 -21.32
C ARG A 188 -24.88 29.13 -20.34
N VAL A 189 -24.54 29.15 -19.06
CA VAL A 189 -25.36 29.79 -18.01
C VAL A 189 -24.99 31.25 -17.81
N ARG A 190 -23.70 31.58 -17.84
CA ARG A 190 -23.17 32.91 -17.55
C ARG A 190 -23.02 33.76 -18.80
N ASP A 191 -22.59 33.17 -19.91
CA ASP A 191 -22.32 33.92 -21.12
C ASP A 191 -23.63 34.21 -21.86
N VAL A 192 -23.77 35.47 -22.27
CA VAL A 192 -24.91 35.91 -23.06
C VAL A 192 -24.64 35.67 -24.55
N ASP A 193 -25.68 35.30 -25.29
CA ASP A 193 -25.61 35.32 -26.75
C ASP A 193 -25.57 36.79 -27.22
N MET A 194 -24.37 37.24 -27.60
CA MET A 194 -24.11 38.59 -28.08
C MET A 194 -25.02 38.99 -29.24
N ALA A 195 -25.40 38.07 -30.13
CA ALA A 195 -26.27 38.41 -31.25
C ALA A 195 -27.67 38.81 -30.74
N LYS A 196 -28.21 38.04 -29.79
CA LYS A 196 -29.51 38.32 -29.18
C LYS A 196 -29.47 39.59 -28.32
N GLU A 197 -28.40 39.80 -27.57
CA GLU A 197 -28.26 40.99 -26.72
C GLU A 197 -28.09 42.26 -27.56
N MET A 198 -27.33 42.21 -28.66
CA MET A 198 -27.19 43.33 -29.59
C MET A 198 -28.51 43.67 -30.30
N MET A 199 -29.31 42.66 -30.67
CA MET A 199 -30.66 42.89 -31.20
C MET A 199 -31.58 43.54 -30.17
N SER A 200 -31.54 43.07 -28.92
CA SER A 200 -32.30 43.66 -27.80
C SER A 200 -31.87 45.10 -27.52
N PHE A 201 -30.56 45.36 -27.48
CA PHE A 201 -29.98 46.68 -27.32
C PHE A 201 -30.38 47.62 -28.47
N GLN A 202 -30.31 47.18 -29.72
CA GLN A 202 -30.72 47.97 -30.87
C GLN A 202 -32.23 48.25 -30.86
N LYS A 203 -33.05 47.25 -30.51
CA LYS A 203 -34.50 47.43 -30.33
C LYS A 203 -34.80 48.49 -29.25
N ASN A 204 -34.10 48.43 -28.12
CA ASN A 204 -34.26 49.40 -27.04
C ASN A 204 -33.81 50.80 -27.45
N ASN A 205 -32.72 50.94 -28.21
CA ASN A 205 -32.29 52.22 -28.76
C ASN A 205 -33.32 52.80 -29.74
N ILE A 206 -33.85 51.99 -30.65
CA ILE A 206 -34.91 52.42 -31.58
C ILE A 206 -36.16 52.83 -30.79
N LEU A 207 -36.55 52.09 -29.75
CA LEU A 207 -37.67 52.45 -28.89
C LEU A 207 -37.43 53.77 -28.14
N GLN A 208 -36.21 54.02 -27.65
CA GLN A 208 -35.88 55.29 -27.00
C GLN A 208 -35.93 56.46 -27.99
N GLN A 209 -35.39 56.29 -29.20
CA GLN A 209 -35.46 57.30 -30.26
C GLN A 209 -36.91 57.54 -30.71
N ALA A 210 -37.70 56.48 -30.85
CA ALA A 210 -39.13 56.57 -31.17
C ALA A 210 -39.94 57.23 -30.04
N ALA A 211 -39.65 56.93 -28.77
CA ALA A 211 -40.30 57.56 -27.63
C ALA A 211 -39.99 59.06 -27.55
N GLN A 212 -38.76 59.47 -27.85
CA GLN A 212 -38.38 60.89 -27.96
C GLN A 212 -39.10 61.58 -29.12
N ALA A 213 -39.17 60.95 -30.30
CA ALA A 213 -39.89 61.48 -31.45
C ALA A 213 -41.41 61.55 -31.22
N MET A 214 -42.00 60.55 -30.55
CA MET A 214 -43.42 60.56 -30.16
C MET A 214 -43.71 61.60 -29.09
N LEU A 215 -42.83 61.80 -28.11
CA LEU A 215 -42.94 62.89 -27.15
C LEU A 215 -42.89 64.26 -27.84
N ALA A 216 -41.98 64.43 -28.80
CA ALA A 216 -41.91 65.66 -29.59
C ALA A 216 -43.20 65.91 -30.39
N GLN A 217 -43.73 64.87 -31.05
CA GLN A 217 -44.98 64.95 -31.81
C GLN A 217 -46.20 65.22 -30.91
N ALA A 218 -46.29 64.54 -29.77
CA ALA A 218 -47.36 64.71 -28.79
C ALA A 218 -47.33 66.10 -28.13
N ASN A 219 -46.17 66.72 -28.01
CA ASN A 219 -46.05 68.11 -27.54
C ASN A 219 -46.43 69.15 -28.61
N GLN A 220 -46.31 68.81 -29.91
CA GLN A 220 -46.72 69.69 -31.01
C GLN A 220 -48.21 69.57 -31.36
N GLN A 221 -48.82 68.42 -31.14
CA GLN A 221 -50.24 68.18 -31.44
C GLN A 221 -51.21 69.19 -30.76
N PRO A 222 -51.04 69.55 -29.47
CA PRO A 222 -51.87 70.56 -28.80
C PRO A 222 -51.70 71.96 -29.38
N GLN A 223 -50.50 72.31 -29.87
CA GLN A 223 -50.20 73.62 -30.44
C GLN A 223 -50.87 73.82 -31.80
N GLY A 224 -50.99 72.75 -32.60
CA GLY A 224 -51.75 72.77 -33.86
C GLY A 224 -53.25 72.95 -33.65
N VAL A 225 -53.82 72.40 -32.58
CA VAL A 225 -55.24 72.59 -32.24
C VAL A 225 -55.51 74.01 -31.74
N LEU A 226 -54.58 74.63 -31.01
CA LEU A 226 -54.67 76.03 -30.58
C LEU A 226 -54.59 77.04 -31.74
N GLN A 227 -53.98 76.68 -32.87
CA GLN A 227 -54.03 77.48 -34.09
C GLN A 227 -55.39 77.42 -34.80
N LEU A 228 -56.17 76.36 -34.59
CA LEU A 228 -57.53 76.20 -35.13
C LEU A 228 -58.62 76.83 -34.25
N LEU A 229 -58.29 77.26 -33.04
CA LEU A 229 -59.20 77.93 -32.09
C LEU A 229 -58.98 79.46 -32.03
N ARG A 230 -58.27 80.03 -33.00
CA ARG A 230 -58.03 81.48 -33.14
C ARG A 230 -58.76 82.08 -34.33
#